data_AF-A0A0B7MPD0-F1
#
_entry.id   AF-A0A0B7MPD0-F1
#
_cell.length_a   1.000
_cell.length_b   1.000
_cell.length_c   1.000
_cell.angle_alpha   90.00
_cell.angle_beta   90.00
_cell.angle_gamma   90.00
#
_symmetry.space_group_name_H-M   'P 1'
#
loop_
_entity.id
_entity.type
_entity.pdbx_description
1 polymer ?
#
loop_
_entity_poly.entity_id
_entity_poly.type
_entity_poly.pdbx_seq_one_letter_code
_entity_poly.pdbx_strand_id
1 'polypeptide(L)'
;MERDEATLYIRQQCLISFEDALKMQPETRLEKIFSTLDLNPIISRLPRKHNGPRGYNAKYKLKALIAAKIEQIPTMAALVRRLKNDPVFRYICGFGVIASVPSEATMSRFLRELTSC
;
A
#
# COMPACT_ATOMS: atom_id res chain seq x y z
N MET A 1 9.09 36.38 -42.41
CA MET A 1 9.56 36.50 -41.01
C MET A 1 8.47 35.89 -40.15
N GLU A 2 8.52 34.55 -40.03
CA GLU A 2 7.59 33.77 -39.22
C GLU A 2 7.81 34.14 -37.75
N ARG A 3 6.74 34.55 -37.07
CA ARG A 3 6.74 34.75 -35.63
C ARG A 3 6.52 33.39 -35.00
N ASP A 4 7.58 32.80 -34.47
CA ASP A 4 7.48 31.66 -33.58
C ASP A 4 6.70 32.10 -32.33
N GLU A 5 5.41 31.78 -32.31
CA GLU A 5 4.54 31.92 -31.14
C GLU A 5 5.00 30.89 -30.10
N ALA A 6 5.89 31.31 -29.20
CA ALA A 6 6.30 30.52 -28.05
C ALA A 6 5.05 30.24 -27.18
N THR A 7 4.53 29.02 -27.25
CA THR A 7 3.38 28.59 -26.46
C THR A 7 3.81 28.56 -24.99
N LEU A 8 3.35 29.52 -24.20
CA LEU A 8 3.65 29.61 -22.77
C LEU A 8 2.88 28.52 -22.00
N TYR A 9 3.54 27.38 -21.74
CA TYR A 9 2.98 26.31 -20.91
C TYR A 9 3.09 26.66 -19.42
N ILE A 10 2.09 27.36 -18.88
CA ILE A 10 1.97 27.60 -17.43
C ILE A 10 1.58 26.29 -16.74
N ARG A 11 2.49 25.72 -15.95
CA ARG A 11 2.20 24.56 -15.11
C ARG A 11 1.83 25.02 -13.70
N GLN A 12 0.66 24.62 -13.24
CA GLN A 12 0.26 24.85 -11.84
C GLN A 12 1.17 24.04 -10.91
N GLN A 13 1.68 24.70 -9.86
CA GLN A 13 2.46 24.03 -8.81
C GLN A 13 1.53 23.14 -7.97
N CYS A 14 1.99 21.95 -7.59
CA CYS A 14 1.25 21.11 -6.64
C CYS A 14 1.25 21.78 -5.26
N LEU A 15 0.09 22.28 -4.84
CA LEU A 15 -0.09 22.94 -3.54
C LEU A 15 -0.20 21.94 -2.39
N ILE A 16 -0.65 20.71 -2.66
CA ILE A 16 -0.93 19.67 -1.65
C ILE A 16 -0.48 18.32 -2.20
N SER A 17 0.22 17.52 -1.39
CA SER A 17 0.59 16.15 -1.75
C SER A 17 -0.62 15.22 -1.64
N PHE A 18 -0.59 14.07 -2.32
CA PHE A 18 -1.67 13.08 -2.21
C PHE A 18 -1.88 12.61 -0.77
N GLU A 19 -0.78 12.43 -0.02
CA GLU A 19 -0.82 11.98 1.36
C GLU A 19 -1.46 13.03 2.27
N ASP A 20 -1.16 14.32 2.03
CA ASP A 20 -1.73 15.41 2.81
C ASP A 20 -3.21 15.62 2.49
N ALA A 21 -3.59 15.47 1.22
CA ALA A 21 -4.99 15.48 0.82
C ALA A 21 -5.79 14.34 1.50
N LEU A 22 -5.21 13.14 1.62
CA LEU A 22 -5.83 12.03 2.33
C LEU A 22 -5.97 12.28 3.83
N LYS A 23 -4.96 12.88 4.49
CA LYS A 23 -5.04 13.21 5.92
C LYS A 23 -6.14 14.23 6.26
N MET A 24 -6.52 15.08 5.30
CA MET A 24 -7.61 16.05 5.47
C MET A 24 -9.01 15.41 5.34
N GLN A 25 -9.09 14.20 4.79
CA GLN A 25 -10.35 13.48 4.66
C GLN A 25 -10.73 12.78 5.98
N PRO A 26 -12.03 12.53 6.21
CA PRO A 26 -12.45 11.74 7.36
C PRO A 26 -11.92 10.31 7.26
N GLU A 27 -11.50 9.77 8.41
CA GLU A 27 -10.93 8.42 8.48
C GLU A 27 -11.90 7.34 7.97
N THR A 28 -11.37 6.48 7.10
CA THR A 28 -12.07 5.32 6.61
C THR A 28 -12.22 4.25 7.70
N ARG A 29 -13.16 3.32 7.50
CA ARG A 29 -13.33 2.16 8.41
C ARG A 29 -12.04 1.36 8.60
N LEU A 30 -11.26 1.16 7.54
CA LEU A 30 -10.00 0.42 7.61
C LEU A 30 -8.95 1.15 8.45
N GLU A 31 -8.83 2.47 8.30
CA GLU A 31 -7.88 3.27 9.08
C GLU A 31 -8.18 3.21 10.57
N LYS A 32 -9.46 3.31 10.95
CA LYS A 32 -9.90 3.14 12.35
C LYS A 32 -9.57 1.77 12.93
N ILE A 33 -9.67 0.71 12.12
CA ILE A 33 -9.29 -0.63 12.54
C ILE A 33 -7.77 -0.75 12.71
N PHE A 34 -7.00 -0.16 11.80
CA PHE A 34 -5.54 -0.20 11.90
C PHE A 34 -4.94 0.74 12.95
N SER A 35 -5.66 1.78 13.37
CA SER A 35 -5.24 2.64 14.48
C SER A 35 -5.44 1.97 15.84
N THR A 36 -6.44 1.08 15.95
CA THR A 36 -6.74 0.33 17.18
C THR A 36 -5.96 -0.98 17.30
N LEU A 37 -5.60 -1.60 16.18
CA LEU A 37 -4.95 -2.90 16.16
C LEU A 37 -3.41 -2.79 16.23
N ASP A 38 -2.80 -3.27 17.32
CA ASP A 38 -1.36 -3.44 17.39
C ASP A 38 -0.90 -4.74 16.70
N LEU A 39 -0.12 -4.59 15.62
CA LEU A 39 0.43 -5.69 14.83
C LEU A 39 1.86 -6.07 15.22
N ASN A 40 2.51 -5.29 16.08
CA ASN A 40 3.87 -5.54 16.54
C ASN A 40 4.10 -6.94 17.13
N PRO A 41 3.21 -7.50 17.99
CA PRO A 41 3.43 -8.83 18.55
C PRO A 41 3.50 -9.93 17.47
N ILE A 42 2.67 -9.82 16.42
CA ILE A 42 2.66 -10.79 15.32
C ILE A 42 3.95 -10.66 14.49
N ILE A 43 4.35 -9.42 14.17
CA ILE A 43 5.54 -9.16 13.36
C ILE A 43 6.81 -9.60 14.08
N SER A 44 6.85 -9.47 15.41
CA SER A 44 8.00 -9.88 16.23
C SER A 44 8.26 -11.39 16.21
N ARG A 45 7.21 -12.20 16.03
CA ARG A 45 7.28 -13.66 15.93
C ARG A 45 7.66 -14.15 14.54
N LEU A 46 7.58 -13.28 13.54
CA LEU A 46 7.87 -13.67 12.16
C LEU A 46 9.39 -13.85 11.97
N PRO A 47 9.85 -14.92 11.30
CA PRO A 47 11.27 -15.13 11.06
C PRO A 47 11.89 -13.94 10.30
N ARG A 48 12.98 -13.39 10.84
CA ARG A 48 13.73 -12.33 10.17
C ARG A 48 14.52 -12.93 9.02
N LYS A 49 14.16 -12.57 7.79
CA LYS A 49 14.97 -12.90 6.61
C LYS A 49 16.17 -11.95 6.56
N HIS A 50 17.34 -12.46 6.99
CA HIS A 50 18.61 -11.74 6.93
C HIS A 50 19.27 -11.81 5.55
N ASN A 51 18.92 -12.82 4.74
CA ASN A 51 19.61 -13.10 3.48
C ASN A 51 18.69 -12.78 2.29
N GLY A 52 19.01 -11.71 1.57
CA GLY A 52 18.35 -11.33 0.31
C GLY A 52 18.18 -9.82 0.11
N PRO A 53 17.71 -9.38 -1.07
CA PRO A 53 17.38 -7.97 -1.33
C PRO A 53 16.33 -7.45 -0.35
N ARG A 54 16.36 -6.14 -0.05
CA ARG A 54 15.34 -5.49 0.79
C ARG A 54 13.95 -5.70 0.17
N GLY A 55 13.21 -6.64 0.74
CA GLY A 55 11.84 -6.95 0.33
C GLY A 55 10.82 -5.97 0.90
N TYR A 56 9.54 -6.23 0.62
CA TYR A 56 8.43 -5.49 1.20
C TYR A 56 8.34 -5.68 2.72
N ASN A 57 8.04 -4.61 3.44
CA ASN A 57 7.85 -4.63 4.89
C ASN A 57 6.76 -5.64 5.29
N ALA A 58 7.08 -6.53 6.23
CA ALA A 58 6.15 -7.54 6.75
C ALA A 58 4.88 -6.92 7.33
N LYS A 59 5.00 -5.74 7.99
CA LYS A 59 3.86 -5.00 8.53
C LYS A 59 2.84 -4.65 7.46
N TYR A 60 3.30 -4.14 6.30
CA TYR A 60 2.41 -3.71 5.21
C TYR A 60 1.78 -4.90 4.50
N LYS A 61 2.52 -6.00 4.32
CA LYS A 61 1.94 -7.26 3.81
C LYS A 61 0.85 -7.80 4.74
N LEU A 62 1.07 -7.77 6.05
CA LEU A 62 0.08 -8.21 7.04
C LEU A 62 -1.15 -7.32 7.03
N LYS A 63 -0.98 -5.99 7.01
CA LYS A 63 -2.09 -5.03 6.85
C LYS A 63 -2.89 -5.30 5.59
N ALA A 64 -2.25 -5.54 4.44
CA ALA A 64 -2.97 -5.85 3.21
C ALA A 64 -3.77 -7.15 3.28
N LEU A 65 -3.27 -8.19 3.95
CA LEU A 65 -4.04 -9.42 4.17
C LEU A 65 -5.26 -9.19 5.07
N ILE A 66 -5.09 -8.41 6.14
CA ILE A 66 -6.19 -8.06 7.06
C ILE A 66 -7.24 -7.22 6.32
N ALA A 67 -6.80 -6.21 5.57
CA ALA A 67 -7.69 -5.37 4.75
C ALA A 67 -8.46 -6.21 3.72
N ALA A 68 -7.80 -7.17 3.07
CA ALA A 68 -8.44 -8.11 2.16
C ALA A 68 -9.55 -8.91 2.83
N LYS A 69 -9.36 -9.34 4.08
CA LYS A 69 -10.39 -10.06 4.85
C LYS A 69 -11.54 -9.16 5.27
N ILE A 70 -11.25 -7.94 5.73
CA ILE A 70 -12.28 -6.97 6.15
C ILE A 70 -13.18 -6.55 4.97
N GLU A 71 -12.58 -6.33 3.80
CA GLU A 71 -13.29 -5.93 2.59
C GLU A 71 -13.75 -7.12 1.72
N GLN A 72 -13.65 -8.34 2.25
CA GLN A 72 -14.12 -9.56 1.59
C GLN A 72 -13.56 -9.79 0.18
N ILE A 73 -12.28 -9.46 -0.03
CA ILE A 73 -11.61 -9.69 -1.30
C ILE A 73 -11.35 -11.20 -1.45
N PRO A 74 -11.88 -11.85 -2.51
CA PRO A 74 -11.94 -13.32 -2.57
C PRO A 74 -10.60 -13.97 -2.90
N THR A 75 -9.73 -13.31 -3.67
CA THR A 75 -8.50 -13.93 -4.20
C THR A 75 -7.27 -13.04 -4.00
N MET A 76 -6.09 -13.65 -3.94
CA MET A 76 -4.81 -12.93 -3.85
C MET A 76 -4.55 -12.08 -5.11
N ALA A 77 -4.91 -12.59 -6.29
CA ALA A 77 -4.90 -11.82 -7.53
C ALA A 77 -5.78 -10.56 -7.44
N ALA A 78 -6.99 -10.66 -6.90
CA ALA A 78 -7.89 -9.51 -6.72
C ALA A 78 -7.32 -8.49 -5.73
N LEU A 79 -6.68 -8.96 -4.65
CA LEU A 79 -5.98 -8.10 -3.69
C LEU A 79 -4.84 -7.32 -4.35
N VAL A 80 -3.97 -8.00 -5.08
CA VAL A 80 -2.85 -7.36 -5.78
C VAL A 80 -3.34 -6.41 -6.86
N ARG A 81 -4.41 -6.76 -7.58
CA ARG A 81 -5.05 -5.88 -8.56
C ARG A 81 -5.59 -4.62 -7.89
N ARG A 82 -6.24 -4.76 -6.73
CA ARG A 82 -6.74 -3.61 -5.97
C ARG A 82 -5.60 -2.73 -5.46
N LEU A 83 -4.55 -3.32 -4.88
CA LEU A 83 -3.35 -2.58 -4.49
C LEU A 83 -2.72 -1.82 -5.67
N LYS A 84 -2.79 -2.36 -6.89
CA LYS A 84 -2.28 -1.70 -8.11
C LYS A 84 -3.13 -0.51 -8.55
N ASN A 85 -4.45 -0.67 -8.52
CA ASN A 85 -5.39 0.26 -9.13
C ASN A 85 -5.90 1.33 -8.16
N ASP A 86 -5.93 1.04 -6.86
CA ASP A 86 -6.48 1.91 -5.82
C ASP A 86 -5.36 2.51 -4.96
N PRO A 87 -4.97 3.78 -5.21
CA PRO A 87 -3.90 4.44 -4.46
C PRO A 87 -4.30 4.72 -3.00
N VAL A 88 -5.60 4.86 -2.71
CA VAL A 88 -6.11 5.08 -1.34
C VAL A 88 -5.94 3.79 -0.54
N PHE A 89 -6.43 2.67 -1.07
CA PHE A 89 -6.25 1.35 -0.43
C PHE A 89 -4.78 1.00 -0.21
N ARG A 90 -3.92 1.35 -1.18
CA ARG A 90 -2.47 1.19 -1.07
C ARG A 90 -1.90 1.99 0.10
N TYR A 91 -2.27 3.26 0.19
CA TYR A 91 -1.82 4.17 1.25
C TYR A 91 -2.28 3.69 2.64
N ILE A 92 -3.54 3.28 2.78
CA ILE A 92 -4.10 2.74 4.03
C ILE A 92 -3.32 1.51 4.52
N CYS A 93 -2.93 0.63 3.60
CA CYS A 93 -2.11 -0.56 3.92
C CYS A 93 -0.68 -0.20 4.35
N GLY A 94 -0.23 1.04 4.12
CA GLY A 94 1.10 1.55 4.44
C GLY A 94 2.12 1.41 3.32
N PHE A 95 1.69 1.06 2.10
CA PHE A 95 2.57 1.07 0.93
C PHE A 95 2.67 2.49 0.36
N GLY A 96 3.85 2.87 -0.11
CA GLY A 96 4.03 4.16 -0.77
C GLY A 96 3.17 4.27 -2.03
N VAL A 97 2.57 5.44 -2.26
CA VAL A 97 1.61 5.68 -3.36
C VAL A 97 2.21 5.34 -4.73
N ILE A 98 3.48 5.69 -4.94
CA ILE A 98 4.23 5.48 -6.21
C ILE A 98 5.16 4.25 -6.11
N ALA A 99 5.23 3.59 -4.95
CA ALA A 99 6.13 2.46 -4.75
C ALA A 99 5.63 1.20 -5.48
N SER A 100 6.55 0.25 -5.69
CA SER A 100 6.19 -1.06 -6.22
C SER A 100 5.26 -1.80 -5.24
N VAL A 101 4.34 -2.59 -5.78
CA VAL A 101 3.39 -3.39 -5.02
C VAL A 101 3.84 -4.86 -5.03
N PRO A 102 3.68 -5.60 -3.91
CA PRO A 102 3.99 -7.03 -3.89
C PRO A 102 3.25 -7.80 -4.99
N SER A 103 3.93 -8.75 -5.59
CA SER A 103 3.32 -9.70 -6.53
C SER A 103 2.41 -10.69 -5.80
N GLU A 104 1.51 -11.34 -6.55
CA GLU A 104 0.63 -12.38 -6.02
C GLU A 104 1.41 -13.50 -5.35
N ALA A 105 2.46 -14.01 -6.01
CA ALA A 105 3.34 -15.02 -5.44
C ALA A 105 3.98 -14.56 -4.12
N THR A 106 4.28 -13.28 -3.97
CA THR A 106 4.85 -12.72 -2.74
C THR A 106 3.84 -12.72 -1.60
N MET A 107 2.59 -12.33 -1.88
CA MET A 107 1.51 -12.36 -0.89
C MET A 107 1.15 -13.80 -0.50
N SER A 108 1.07 -14.72 -1.46
CA SER A 108 0.79 -16.14 -1.21
C SER A 108 1.89 -16.81 -0.39
N ARG A 109 3.17 -16.52 -0.68
CA ARG A 109 4.30 -17.00 0.15
C ARG A 109 4.22 -16.46 1.57
N PHE A 110 3.87 -15.19 1.74
CA PHE A 110 3.74 -14.58 3.05
C PHE A 110 2.58 -15.19 3.85
N LEU A 111 1.46 -15.49 3.21
CA LEU A 111 0.35 -16.19 3.86
C LEU A 111 0.77 -17.58 4.35
N ARG A 112 1.48 -18.34 3.52
CA ARG A 112 2.02 -19.66 3.90
C ARG A 112 2.97 -19.56 5.10
N GLU A 113 3.81 -18.54 5.13
CA GLU A 113 4.75 -18.27 6.23
C GLU A 113 4.02 -18.00 7.55
N LEU A 114 2.86 -17.31 7.51
CA LEU A 114 2.02 -17.09 8.69
C LEU A 114 1.32 -18.36 9.18
N THR A 115 0.88 -19.24 8.28
CA THR A 115 0.23 -20.51 8.66
C THR A 115 1.22 -21.55 9.16
N SER A 116 2.50 -21.44 8.79
CA SER A 116 3.56 -22.34 9.25
C SER A 116 4.19 -21.94 10.59
N CYS A 117 3.80 -20.78 11.16
CA CYS A 117 4.28 -20.30 12.46
C CYS A 117 3.50 -20.92 13.63
#